data_AF-A0AA36UHE8-F1
#
_entry.id   AF-A0AA36UHE8-F1
#
_cell.length_a   1.000
_cell.length_b   1.000
_cell.length_c   1.000
_cell.angle_alpha   90.00
_cell.angle_beta   90.00
_cell.angle_gamma   90.00
#
_symmetry.space_group_name_H-M   'P 1'
#
loop_
_entity.id
_entity.type
_entity.pdbx_description
1 polymer ?
#
loop_
_entity_poly.entity_id
_entity_poly.type
_entity_poly.pdbx_seq_one_letter_code
_entity_poly.pdbx_strand_id
1 'polypeptide(L)'
;MGNLIYRQLPNGENQYYQYDLENQLVRAEIKKPAGNTEIWTYAYDPFGRRLSKERQDKLAWTSTDPKRTHFVWDGSRLLQEYTYKGCYTYIYTDQDSYEPLAQIFDNAKDGKQYLAYFHTDQVGIPCEMTDIHGNLLWYGEYTAWGRLKKDERVYRNAHQPFRLQNQYFDE
;
A
#
# COMPACT_ATOMS: atom_id res chain seq x y z
N MET A 1 -20.78 7.10 15.68
CA MET A 1 -21.55 6.59 14.52
C MET A 1 -21.42 7.60 13.40
N GLY A 2 -20.87 7.20 12.25
CA GLY A 2 -20.59 8.11 11.13
C GLY A 2 -19.74 7.50 10.02
N ASN A 3 -19.51 6.19 10.02
CA ASN A 3 -18.69 5.53 9.01
C ASN A 3 -19.47 5.40 7.69
N LEU A 4 -18.77 5.63 6.58
CA LEU A 4 -19.32 5.48 5.24
C LEU A 4 -19.57 4.00 4.95
N ILE A 5 -20.82 3.59 4.81
CA ILE A 5 -21.17 2.19 4.51
C ILE A 5 -21.38 1.91 3.02
N TYR A 6 -21.59 2.97 2.22
CA TYR A 6 -21.85 2.87 0.80
C TYR A 6 -21.38 4.13 0.07
N ARG A 7 -20.79 3.94 -1.11
CA ARG A 7 -20.42 5.02 -2.03
C ARG A 7 -20.64 4.58 -3.47
N GLN A 8 -21.19 5.48 -4.28
CA GLN A 8 -21.25 5.34 -5.72
C GLN A 8 -20.32 6.36 -6.38
N LEU A 9 -19.52 5.93 -7.34
CA LEU A 9 -18.67 6.80 -8.14
C LEU A 9 -19.38 7.20 -9.46
N PRO A 10 -19.05 8.35 -10.07
CA PRO A 10 -19.67 8.80 -11.32
C PRO A 10 -19.53 7.83 -12.50
N ASN A 11 -18.52 6.94 -12.46
CA ASN A 11 -18.32 5.90 -13.46
C ASN A 11 -19.25 4.68 -13.29
N GLY A 12 -20.14 4.68 -12.28
CA GLY A 12 -21.06 3.60 -11.98
C GLY A 12 -20.52 2.53 -11.01
N GLU A 13 -19.29 2.68 -10.52
CA GLU A 13 -18.71 1.78 -9.51
C GLU A 13 -19.44 1.95 -8.17
N ASN A 14 -19.82 0.83 -7.55
CA ASN A 14 -20.48 0.79 -6.25
C ASN A 14 -19.57 0.15 -5.21
N GLN A 15 -19.37 0.83 -4.08
CA GLN A 15 -18.50 0.40 -2.99
C GLN A 15 -19.33 0.23 -1.72
N TYR A 16 -19.24 -0.93 -1.08
CA TYR A 16 -19.91 -1.24 0.19
C TYR A 16 -18.86 -1.54 1.26
N TYR A 17 -19.07 -1.04 2.48
CA TYR A 17 -18.10 -1.13 3.56
C TYR A 17 -18.72 -1.72 4.82
N GLN A 18 -17.94 -2.54 5.53
CA GLN A 18 -18.33 -3.16 6.79
C GLN A 18 -17.25 -2.93 7.83
N TYR A 19 -17.68 -2.59 9.04
CA TYR A 19 -16.81 -2.23 10.15
C TYR A 19 -17.03 -3.17 11.34
N ASP A 20 -15.98 -3.39 12.14
CA ASP A 20 -16.11 -4.06 13.43
C ASP A 20 -16.66 -3.14 14.53
N LEU A 21 -16.72 -3.64 15.76
CA LEU A 21 -17.25 -2.90 16.92
C LEU A 21 -16.33 -1.75 17.35
N GLU A 22 -15.05 -1.83 16.98
CA GLU A 22 -14.01 -0.83 17.20
C GLU A 22 -13.97 0.23 16.08
N ASN A 23 -14.91 0.20 15.13
CA ASN A 23 -15.02 1.10 13.97
C ASN A 23 -13.89 0.94 12.92
N GLN A 24 -13.25 -0.22 12.85
CA GLN A 24 -12.21 -0.53 11.87
C GLN A 24 -12.83 -1.17 10.63
N LEU A 25 -12.37 -0.79 9.43
CA LEU A 25 -12.89 -1.33 8.17
C LEU A 25 -12.42 -2.77 7.97
N VAL A 26 -13.30 -3.75 8.17
CA VAL A 26 -12.93 -5.17 8.05
C VAL A 26 -13.22 -5.76 6.67
N ARG A 27 -14.13 -5.16 5.91
CA ARG A 27 -14.46 -5.63 4.56
C ARG A 27 -14.93 -4.50 3.65
N ALA A 28 -14.45 -4.51 2.41
CA ALA A 28 -14.95 -3.66 1.33
C ALA A 28 -15.35 -4.53 0.13
N GLU A 29 -16.51 -4.27 -0.45
CA GLU A 29 -17.00 -4.92 -1.67
C GLU A 29 -17.16 -3.86 -2.76
N ILE A 30 -16.38 -3.99 -3.83
CA ILE A 30 -16.31 -3.05 -4.93
C ILE A 30 -16.88 -3.71 -6.18
N LYS A 31 -18.09 -3.29 -6.58
CA LYS A 31 -18.74 -3.74 -7.81
C LYS A 31 -18.36 -2.80 -8.94
N LYS A 32 -17.52 -3.29 -9.85
CA LYS A 32 -17.07 -2.55 -11.03
C LYS A 32 -18.22 -2.47 -12.05
N PRO A 33 -18.30 -1.39 -12.86
CA PRO A 33 -19.33 -1.24 -13.89
C PRO A 33 -19.34 -2.39 -14.91
N ALA A 34 -18.18 -3.00 -15.17
CA ALA A 34 -18.01 -4.13 -16.07
C ALA A 34 -18.53 -5.47 -15.50
N GLY A 35 -19.13 -5.50 -14.30
CA GLY A 35 -19.72 -6.68 -13.66
C GLY A 35 -18.80 -7.44 -12.70
N ASN A 36 -17.48 -7.23 -12.79
CA ASN A 36 -16.51 -7.82 -11.88
C ASN A 36 -16.69 -7.25 -10.46
N THR A 37 -16.52 -8.09 -9.44
CA THR A 37 -16.60 -7.65 -8.03
C THR A 37 -15.29 -7.97 -7.31
N GLU A 38 -14.68 -6.96 -6.70
CA GLU A 38 -13.50 -7.12 -5.85
C GLU A 38 -13.95 -7.14 -4.39
N ILE A 39 -13.52 -8.13 -3.62
CA ILE A 39 -13.76 -8.18 -2.18
C ILE A 39 -12.42 -8.04 -1.49
N TRP A 40 -12.31 -7.00 -0.66
CA TRP A 40 -11.19 -6.76 0.21
C TRP A 40 -11.56 -7.13 1.64
N THR A 41 -10.67 -7.82 2.33
CA THR A 41 -10.77 -8.11 3.76
C THR A 41 -9.52 -7.64 4.48
N TYR A 42 -9.70 -7.14 5.69
CA TYR A 42 -8.64 -6.54 6.49
C TYR A 42 -8.65 -7.15 7.89
N ALA A 43 -7.47 -7.29 8.47
CA ALA A 43 -7.28 -7.67 9.86
C ALA A 43 -6.39 -6.64 10.55
N TYR A 44 -6.64 -6.43 11.83
CA TYR A 44 -5.96 -5.42 12.64
C TYR A 44 -5.50 -6.03 13.96
N ASP A 45 -4.48 -5.42 14.56
CA ASP A 45 -4.06 -5.72 15.92
C ASP A 45 -4.83 -4.86 16.95
N PRO A 46 -4.66 -5.11 18.26
CA PRO A 46 -5.35 -4.34 19.30
C PRO A 46 -5.01 -2.84 19.33
N PHE A 47 -3.92 -2.42 18.68
CA PHE A 47 -3.54 -1.00 18.57
C PHE A 47 -4.11 -0.35 17.30
N GLY A 48 -4.91 -1.08 16.52
CA GLY A 48 -5.53 -0.60 15.29
C GLY A 48 -4.59 -0.57 14.08
N ARG A 49 -3.40 -1.18 14.18
CA ARG A 49 -2.48 -1.31 13.03
C ARG A 49 -2.93 -2.49 12.18
N ARG A 50 -2.83 -2.36 10.87
CA ARG A 50 -3.27 -3.41 9.95
C ARG A 50 -2.30 -4.59 10.00
N LEU A 51 -2.79 -5.80 10.23
CA LEU A 51 -2.03 -7.06 10.18
C LEU A 51 -2.05 -7.69 8.80
N SER A 52 -3.15 -7.56 8.06
CA SER A 52 -3.23 -8.05 6.69
C SER A 52 -4.27 -7.32 5.85
N LYS A 53 -4.07 -7.35 4.54
CA LYS A 53 -5.13 -7.09 3.54
C LYS A 53 -5.15 -8.24 2.54
N GLU A 54 -6.34 -8.61 2.09
CA GLU A 54 -6.50 -9.63 1.06
C GLU A 54 -7.57 -9.23 0.06
N ARG A 55 -7.24 -9.36 -1.22
CA ARG A 55 -8.17 -9.18 -2.33
C ARG A 55 -8.58 -10.53 -2.91
N GLN A 56 -9.88 -10.68 -3.12
CA GLN A 56 -10.47 -11.76 -3.91
C GLN A 56 -11.35 -11.20 -5.04
N ASP A 57 -11.11 -11.67 -6.26
CA ASP A 57 -11.94 -11.30 -7.43
C ASP A 57 -13.07 -12.32 -7.62
N LYS A 58 -14.33 -11.87 -7.54
CA LYS A 58 -15.52 -12.65 -7.89
C LYS A 58 -16.06 -12.25 -9.25
N LEU A 59 -16.62 -13.22 -9.96
CA LEU A 59 -17.28 -13.04 -11.27
C LEU A 59 -16.36 -12.53 -12.39
N ALA A 60 -15.05 -12.55 -12.18
CA ALA A 60 -14.09 -12.31 -13.26
C ALA A 60 -14.06 -13.50 -14.21
N TRP A 61 -14.00 -13.23 -15.52
CA TRP A 61 -13.80 -14.26 -16.56
C TRP A 61 -12.55 -15.12 -16.33
N THR A 62 -11.56 -14.54 -15.63
CA THR A 62 -10.40 -15.22 -15.09
C THR A 62 -10.34 -14.96 -13.58
N SER A 63 -10.51 -16.00 -12.77
CA SER A 63 -10.25 -15.90 -11.32
C SER A 63 -8.76 -15.70 -11.11
N THR A 64 -8.37 -14.66 -10.37
CA THR A 64 -6.99 -14.46 -9.94
C THR A 64 -6.79 -15.09 -8.57
N ASP A 65 -5.60 -15.64 -8.32
CA ASP A 65 -5.25 -16.14 -7.00
C ASP A 65 -5.37 -15.01 -5.97
N PRO A 66 -5.89 -15.28 -4.75
CA PRO A 66 -6.02 -14.27 -3.71
C PRO A 66 -4.68 -13.59 -3.44
N LYS A 67 -4.68 -12.26 -3.48
CA LYS A 67 -3.49 -11.46 -3.21
C LYS A 67 -3.57 -10.96 -1.78
N ARG A 68 -2.90 -11.69 -0.87
CA ARG A 68 -2.74 -11.30 0.52
C ARG A 68 -1.41 -10.60 0.76
N THR A 69 -1.46 -9.53 1.54
CA THR A 69 -0.29 -8.85 2.12
C THR A 69 -0.40 -8.95 3.64
N HIS A 70 0.66 -9.40 4.29
CA HIS A 70 0.82 -9.33 5.74
C HIS A 70 1.78 -8.20 6.11
N PHE A 71 1.48 -7.48 7.18
CA PHE A 71 2.26 -6.35 7.65
C PHE A 71 2.91 -6.69 8.99
N VAL A 72 4.17 -6.34 9.13
CA VAL A 72 4.93 -6.43 10.40
C VAL A 72 5.31 -5.03 10.82
N TRP A 73 5.15 -4.73 12.10
CA TRP A 73 5.33 -3.39 12.65
C TRP A 73 6.42 -3.37 13.72
N ASP A 74 7.24 -2.33 13.72
CA ASP A 74 8.14 -1.96 14.81
C ASP A 74 7.62 -0.66 15.45
N GLY A 75 7.04 -0.77 16.64
CA GLY A 75 6.26 0.32 17.21
C GLY A 75 5.17 0.78 16.22
N SER A 76 5.11 2.05 15.91
CA SER A 76 4.16 2.61 14.92
C SER A 76 4.63 2.51 13.47
N ARG A 77 5.85 2.02 13.20
CA ARG A 77 6.46 2.00 11.86
C ARG A 77 6.22 0.68 11.16
N LEU A 78 5.95 0.75 9.85
CA LEU A 78 5.85 -0.45 9.03
C LEU A 78 7.24 -1.03 8.78
N LEU A 79 7.54 -2.16 9.40
CA LEU A 79 8.85 -2.82 9.27
C LEU A 79 8.91 -3.66 7.99
N GLN A 80 7.89 -4.48 7.74
CA GLN A 80 7.87 -5.39 6.58
C GLN A 80 6.48 -5.59 5.97
N GLU A 81 6.47 -5.90 4.68
CA GLU A 81 5.33 -6.44 3.94
C GLU A 81 5.67 -7.80 3.34
N TYR A 82 4.92 -8.83 3.70
CA TYR A 82 4.98 -10.14 3.06
C TYR A 82 3.86 -10.24 2.03
N THR A 83 4.22 -10.41 0.77
CA THR A 83 3.28 -10.48 -0.36
C THR A 83 3.54 -11.73 -1.19
N TYR A 84 2.64 -12.04 -2.11
CA TYR A 84 2.86 -13.09 -3.11
C TYR A 84 4.06 -12.82 -4.05
N LYS A 85 4.56 -11.58 -4.13
CA LYS A 85 5.75 -11.22 -4.93
C LYS A 85 7.06 -11.46 -4.18
N GLY A 86 7.02 -11.51 -2.85
CA GLY A 86 8.20 -11.47 -2.00
C GLY A 86 8.00 -10.62 -0.75
N CYS A 87 9.09 -10.32 -0.07
CA CYS A 87 9.11 -9.54 1.17
C CYS A 87 9.75 -8.16 0.92
N TYR A 88 9.07 -7.10 1.36
CA TYR A 88 9.65 -5.76 1.43
C TYR A 88 10.03 -5.47 2.88
N THR A 89 11.26 -5.01 3.13
CA THR A 89 11.74 -4.55 4.42
C THR A 89 12.10 -3.08 4.32
N TYR A 90 11.66 -2.27 5.27
CA TYR A 90 11.85 -0.82 5.29
C TYR A 90 12.88 -0.41 6.34
N ILE A 91 13.79 0.47 5.93
CA ILE A 91 14.83 1.06 6.78
C ILE A 91 14.53 2.56 6.90
N TYR A 92 14.63 3.09 8.10
CA TYR A 92 14.35 4.49 8.44
C TYR A 92 15.63 5.26 8.80
N THR A 93 15.61 6.59 8.67
CA THR A 93 16.82 7.43 8.84
C THR A 93 17.38 7.43 10.26
N ASP A 94 16.53 7.40 11.29
CA ASP A 94 16.93 7.35 12.70
C ASP A 94 15.94 6.55 13.58
N GLN A 95 16.21 6.48 14.88
CA GLN A 95 15.42 5.68 15.83
C GLN A 95 13.98 6.18 16.00
N ASP A 96 13.74 7.49 15.92
CA ASP A 96 12.46 8.13 16.21
C ASP A 96 11.80 8.76 14.97
N SER A 97 12.39 8.55 13.79
CA SER A 97 11.92 9.06 12.51
C SER A 97 11.03 8.06 11.77
N TYR A 98 10.07 8.63 11.05
CA TYR A 98 9.19 7.94 10.10
C TYR A 98 9.63 8.12 8.65
N GLU A 99 10.75 8.81 8.44
CA GLU A 99 11.32 9.06 7.12
C GLU A 99 11.98 7.79 6.59
N PRO A 100 11.44 7.19 5.51
CA PRO A 100 12.03 5.99 4.95
C PRO A 100 13.36 6.36 4.26
N LEU A 101 14.39 5.57 4.51
CA LEU A 101 15.71 5.71 3.91
C LEU A 101 15.89 4.72 2.77
N ALA A 102 15.56 3.45 3.00
CA ALA A 102 15.76 2.39 2.02
C ALA A 102 14.69 1.30 2.11
N GLN A 103 14.51 0.59 1.00
CA GLN A 103 13.67 -0.60 0.88
C GLN A 103 14.52 -1.75 0.35
N ILE A 104 14.44 -2.87 1.05
CA ILE A 104 15.00 -4.15 0.62
C ILE A 104 13.84 -5.01 0.13
N PHE A 105 13.90 -5.47 -1.11
CA PHE A 105 12.93 -6.39 -1.68
C PHE A 105 13.56 -7.76 -1.93
N ASP A 106 13.17 -8.75 -1.13
CA ASP A 106 13.49 -10.16 -1.35
C ASP A 106 12.45 -10.76 -2.30
N ASN A 107 12.83 -10.89 -3.57
CA ASN A 107 11.94 -11.28 -4.65
C ASN A 107 11.74 -12.80 -4.68
N ALA A 108 10.51 -13.26 -4.47
CA ALA A 108 10.19 -14.68 -4.48
C ALA A 108 10.31 -15.31 -5.88
N LYS A 109 10.25 -14.51 -6.95
CA LYS A 109 10.28 -15.02 -8.33
C LYS A 109 11.66 -15.51 -8.76
N ASP A 110 12.72 -14.80 -8.38
CA ASP A 110 14.10 -15.10 -8.79
C ASP A 110 15.04 -15.36 -7.60
N GLY A 111 14.53 -15.24 -6.36
CA GLY A 111 15.31 -15.45 -5.13
C GLY A 111 16.37 -14.39 -4.89
N LYS A 112 16.33 -13.25 -5.60
CA LYS A 112 17.30 -12.16 -5.44
C LYS A 112 16.78 -11.06 -4.55
N GLN A 113 17.73 -10.32 -3.99
CA GLN A 113 17.46 -9.13 -3.21
C GLN A 113 17.72 -7.88 -4.05
N TYR A 114 16.79 -6.93 -3.99
CA TYR A 114 16.87 -5.63 -4.65
C TYR A 114 16.85 -4.53 -3.60
N LEU A 115 17.77 -3.58 -3.71
CA LEU A 115 17.86 -2.43 -2.81
C LEU A 115 17.44 -1.15 -3.55
N ALA A 116 16.56 -0.39 -2.91
CA ALA A 116 16.12 0.91 -3.38
C ALA A 116 16.28 1.95 -2.26
N TYR A 117 16.59 3.19 -2.65
CA TYR A 117 16.73 4.33 -1.75
C TYR A 117 15.59 5.31 -1.97
N PHE A 118 15.00 5.81 -0.89
CA PHE A 118 14.00 6.86 -0.96
C PHE A 118 14.68 8.23 -0.90
N HIS A 119 14.15 9.18 -1.67
CA HIS A 119 14.50 10.59 -1.57
C HIS A 119 13.26 11.36 -1.18
N THR A 120 13.35 12.04 -0.06
CA THR A 120 12.25 12.66 0.68
C THR A 120 12.34 14.18 0.62
N ASP A 121 11.19 14.84 0.71
CA ASP A 121 11.16 16.29 0.91
C ASP A 121 11.50 16.68 2.37
N GLN A 122 11.52 17.98 2.67
CA GLN A 122 11.84 18.51 4.00
C GLN A 122 10.89 18.05 5.13
N VAL A 123 9.74 17.47 4.79
CA VAL A 123 8.79 16.90 5.77
C VAL A 123 8.71 15.37 5.66
N GLY A 124 9.68 14.72 5.02
CA GLY A 124 9.82 13.27 4.97
C GLY A 124 8.85 12.56 4.01
N ILE A 125 8.21 13.28 3.09
CA ILE A 125 7.35 12.68 2.05
C ILE A 125 8.25 12.15 0.92
N PRO A 126 8.18 10.86 0.55
CA PRO A 126 8.98 10.35 -0.55
C PRO A 126 8.57 10.98 -1.89
N CYS A 127 9.53 11.61 -2.55
CA CYS A 127 9.41 12.23 -3.86
C CYS A 127 10.03 11.37 -4.97
N GLU A 128 11.11 10.64 -4.67
CA GLU A 128 11.80 9.78 -5.63
C GLU A 128 12.22 8.47 -4.98
N MET A 129 12.46 7.46 -5.82
CA MET A 129 13.09 6.22 -5.41
C MET A 129 14.09 5.78 -6.48
N THR A 130 15.30 5.41 -6.08
CA THR A 130 16.37 4.98 -7.01
C THR A 130 16.92 3.61 -6.65
N ASP A 131 17.49 2.90 -7.63
CA ASP A 131 18.27 1.69 -7.37
C ASP A 131 19.70 2.00 -6.87
N ILE A 132 20.49 0.95 -6.66
CA ILE A 132 21.89 1.04 -6.23
C ILE A 132 22.83 1.72 -7.22
N HIS A 133 22.42 1.89 -8.47
CA HIS A 133 23.19 2.56 -9.52
C HIS A 133 22.73 4.01 -9.73
N GLY A 134 21.74 4.48 -8.95
CA GLY A 134 21.16 5.81 -9.09
C GLY A 134 20.12 5.92 -10.21
N ASN A 135 19.66 4.80 -10.79
CA ASN A 135 18.59 4.84 -11.77
C ASN A 135 17.24 5.11 -11.08
N LEU A 136 16.45 6.01 -11.66
CA LEU A 136 15.12 6.33 -11.15
C LEU A 136 14.16 5.14 -11.30
N LEU A 137 13.59 4.68 -10.20
CA LEU A 137 12.59 3.60 -10.13
C LEU A 137 11.16 4.16 -10.11
N TRP A 138 10.96 5.22 -9.34
CA TRP A 138 9.67 5.85 -9.10
C TRP A 138 9.82 7.34 -8.80
N TYR A 139 8.81 8.11 -9.18
CA TYR A 139 8.71 9.55 -8.92
C TYR A 139 7.28 9.96 -8.54
N GLY A 140 7.18 10.84 -7.54
CA GLY A 140 5.93 11.39 -7.03
C GLY A 140 5.93 12.92 -6.94
N GLU A 141 4.90 13.54 -7.49
CA GLU A 141 4.63 14.97 -7.28
C GLU A 141 3.44 15.16 -6.34
N TYR A 142 3.58 16.03 -5.34
CA TYR A 142 2.51 16.30 -4.38
C TYR A 142 2.00 17.73 -4.47
N THR A 143 0.72 17.93 -4.15
CA THR A 143 0.19 19.27 -3.85
C THR A 143 0.72 19.74 -2.50
N ALA A 144 0.60 21.04 -2.22
CA ALA A 144 0.87 21.62 -0.90
C ALA A 144 0.08 20.96 0.26
N TRP A 145 -0.99 20.22 -0.05
CA TRP A 145 -1.82 19.51 0.92
C TRP A 145 -1.62 17.98 0.87
N GLY A 146 -0.51 17.50 0.31
CA GLY A 146 -0.12 16.08 0.35
C GLY A 146 -0.87 15.18 -0.65
N ARG A 147 -1.69 15.74 -1.54
CA ARG A 147 -2.33 14.93 -2.59
C ARG A 147 -1.32 14.63 -3.69
N LEU A 148 -1.14 13.35 -4.01
CA LEU A 148 -0.33 12.91 -5.14
C LEU A 148 -0.95 13.40 -6.47
N LYS A 149 -0.26 14.31 -7.15
CA LYS A 149 -0.58 14.81 -8.50
C LYS A 149 -0.09 13.85 -9.57
N LYS A 150 1.07 13.24 -9.36
CA LYS A 150 1.72 12.34 -10.32
C LYS A 150 2.32 11.16 -9.56
N ASP A 151 2.00 9.95 -10.02
CA ASP A 151 2.55 8.68 -9.54
C ASP A 151 3.20 7.99 -10.75
N GLU A 152 4.49 8.24 -10.97
CA GLU A 152 5.20 7.73 -12.14
C GLU A 152 6.15 6.60 -11.77
N ARG A 153 5.77 5.39 -12.17
CA ARG A 153 6.62 4.19 -12.07
C ARG A 153 7.44 4.04 -13.34
N VAL A 154 8.67 4.56 -13.32
CA VAL A 154 9.64 4.36 -14.42
C VAL A 154 9.90 2.87 -14.61
N TYR A 155 10.01 2.14 -13.50
CA TYR A 155 10.02 0.68 -13.50
C TYR A 155 8.66 0.17 -13.05
N ARG A 156 8.00 -0.62 -13.91
CA ARG A 156 6.63 -1.13 -13.69
C ARG A 156 6.42 -1.81 -12.32
N ASN A 157 7.47 -2.43 -11.79
CA ASN A 157 7.43 -3.19 -10.54
C ASN A 157 7.93 -2.40 -9.32
N ALA A 158 8.26 -1.11 -9.46
CA ALA A 158 8.61 -0.27 -8.33
C ALA A 158 7.45 -0.25 -7.33
N HIS A 159 7.75 -0.55 -6.07
CA HIS A 159 6.79 -0.60 -4.97
C HIS A 159 7.09 0.52 -3.98
N GLN A 160 6.30 1.57 -4.04
CA GLN A 160 6.40 2.73 -3.17
C GLN A 160 5.03 2.91 -2.47
N PRO A 161 4.88 2.45 -1.21
CA PRO A 161 3.58 2.50 -0.53
C PRO A 161 3.40 3.73 0.37
N PHE A 162 4.45 4.48 0.67
CA PHE A 162 4.36 5.60 1.61
C PHE A 162 3.82 6.85 0.93
N ARG A 163 3.05 7.66 1.67
CA ARG A 163 2.54 8.95 1.21
C ARG A 163 3.02 10.05 2.16
N LEU A 164 2.15 10.55 3.04
CA LEU A 164 2.58 11.33 4.20
C LEU A 164 3.35 10.44 5.18
N GLN A 165 4.11 11.06 6.10
CA GLN A 165 4.84 10.32 7.13
C GLN A 165 3.92 9.30 7.82
N ASN A 166 4.37 8.05 7.85
CA ASN A 166 3.64 6.91 8.40
C ASN A 166 2.25 6.62 7.79
N GLN A 167 1.95 7.13 6.61
CA GLN A 167 0.74 6.79 5.87
C GLN A 167 1.04 5.79 4.75
N TYR A 168 0.31 4.69 4.79
CA TYR A 168 0.36 3.62 3.79
C TYR A 168 -0.77 3.80 2.77
N PHE A 169 -0.44 3.70 1.49
CA PHE A 169 -1.41 3.74 0.39
C PHE A 169 -1.98 2.36 0.08
N ASP A 170 -3.31 2.26 0.06
CA ASP A 170 -4.01 1.11 -0.49
C ASP A 170 -4.32 1.28 -1.97
N GLU A 171 -4.23 0.16 -2.70
CA GLU A 171 -4.56 0.05 -4.13
C GLU A 171 -6.08 -0.01 -4.39
#